data_AF-A0A359HKA3-F1
#
_entry.id   AF-A0A359HKA3-F1
#
_cell.length_a   1.000
_cell.length_b   1.000
_cell.length_c   1.000
_cell.angle_alpha   90.00
_cell.angle_beta   90.00
_cell.angle_gamma   90.00
#
_symmetry.space_group_name_H-M   'P 1'
#
loop_
_entity.id
_entity.type
_entity.pdbx_description
1 polymer ?
#
loop_
_entity_poly.entity_id
_entity_poly.type
_entity_poly.pdbx_seq_one_letter_code
_entity_poly.pdbx_strand_id
1 'polypeptide(L)'
;MRDHPHEDDLKILQWADENVGESAYVNWYEYEHPQLGKVEIGGWNNMYTWRNPPHHLMGEESERNVPFALALGKMLPHLEIHTLDVEKVSEGTYTINLVVDNDGFFPTYTSNQGKKRGTMRPLRAELEIPEGAEIVNGRAKENLGHLEGRSNKLGQTFMLATPTDNRARQEWTVKATAGTKLQLHLTSERAGAIHTEIVLP
;
A
#
# COMPACT_ATOMS: atom_id res chain seq x y z
N MET A 1 -5.90 11.13 -33.47
CA MET A 1 -4.50 11.31 -33.90
C MET A 1 -4.07 12.66 -33.36
N ARG A 2 -2.98 12.76 -32.59
CA ARG A 2 -2.45 14.07 -32.20
C ARG A 2 -1.91 14.73 -33.48
N ASP A 3 -2.04 16.04 -33.63
CA ASP A 3 -1.35 16.74 -34.72
C ASP A 3 0.17 16.59 -34.50
N HIS A 4 0.82 15.85 -35.39
CA HIS A 4 2.27 15.80 -35.52
C HIS A 4 2.65 15.94 -37.00
N PRO A 5 3.88 16.40 -37.30
CA PRO A 5 4.37 16.49 -38.68
C PRO A 5 4.30 15.13 -39.41
N HIS A 6 4.07 15.15 -40.71
CA HIS A 6 4.07 13.94 -41.55
C HIS A 6 5.41 13.18 -41.51
N GLU A 7 6.51 13.85 -41.20
CA GLU A 7 7.80 13.20 -41.02
C GLU A 7 7.82 12.24 -39.82
N ASP A 8 7.04 12.52 -38.78
CA ASP A 8 6.93 11.65 -37.61
C ASP A 8 6.03 10.44 -37.89
N ASP A 9 5.00 10.60 -38.73
CA ASP A 9 4.22 9.46 -39.26
C ASP A 9 5.13 8.46 -39.98
N LEU A 10 6.00 8.96 -40.87
CA LEU A 10 6.92 8.11 -41.62
C LEU A 10 7.87 7.34 -40.70
N LYS A 11 8.38 7.97 -39.64
CA LYS A 11 9.22 7.30 -38.63
C LYS A 11 8.46 6.21 -37.88
N ILE A 12 7.20 6.46 -37.54
CA ILE A 12 6.37 5.46 -36.85
C ILE A 12 6.09 4.27 -37.75
N LEU A 13 5.77 4.52 -39.03
CA LEU A 13 5.60 3.46 -40.03
C LEU A 13 6.87 2.63 -40.17
N GLN A 14 8.01 3.28 -40.39
CA GLN A 14 9.29 2.59 -40.52
C GLN A 14 9.62 1.76 -39.28
N TRP A 15 9.43 2.33 -38.08
CA TRP A 15 9.70 1.61 -36.84
C TRP A 15 8.76 0.39 -36.68
N ALA A 16 7.50 0.52 -37.04
CA ALA A 16 6.52 -0.56 -36.99
C ALA A 16 6.90 -1.70 -37.95
N ASP A 17 7.34 -1.37 -39.17
CA ASP A 17 7.82 -2.36 -40.14
C ASP A 17 9.06 -3.10 -39.63
N GLU A 18 10.01 -2.37 -39.04
CA GLU A 18 11.28 -2.93 -38.55
C GLU A 18 11.12 -3.79 -37.28
N ASN A 19 10.23 -3.41 -36.36
CA ASN A 19 10.15 -4.01 -35.02
C ASN A 19 8.91 -4.88 -34.84
N VAL A 20 7.79 -4.56 -35.49
CA VAL A 20 6.53 -5.31 -35.32
C VAL A 20 6.25 -6.20 -36.54
N GLY A 21 6.68 -5.78 -37.73
CA GLY A 21 6.53 -6.51 -38.99
C GLY A 21 5.07 -6.68 -39.39
N GLU A 22 4.73 -7.82 -40.00
CA GLU A 22 3.38 -8.11 -40.53
C GLU A 22 2.28 -8.07 -39.45
N SER A 23 2.64 -8.17 -38.17
CA SER A 23 1.69 -8.08 -37.06
C SER A 23 1.29 -6.63 -36.70
N ALA A 24 1.96 -5.62 -37.27
CA ALA A 24 1.67 -4.22 -37.01
C ALA A 24 0.38 -3.76 -37.70
N TYR A 25 0.19 -4.24 -38.94
CA TYR A 25 -0.94 -3.91 -39.78
C TYR A 25 -1.49 -5.17 -40.44
N VAL A 26 -2.72 -5.51 -40.08
CA VAL A 26 -3.42 -6.65 -40.67
C VAL A 26 -4.11 -6.17 -41.94
N ASN A 27 -3.77 -6.77 -43.08
CA ASN A 27 -4.50 -6.49 -44.32
C ASN A 27 -5.99 -6.78 -44.13
N TRP A 28 -6.85 -5.91 -44.65
CA TRP A 28 -8.29 -6.09 -44.55
C TRP A 28 -8.73 -7.36 -45.26
N TYR A 29 -9.53 -8.17 -44.57
CA TYR A 29 -10.10 -9.40 -45.11
C TYR A 29 -11.57 -9.55 -44.70
N GLU A 30 -12.33 -10.24 -45.55
CA GLU A 30 -13.73 -10.53 -45.29
C GLU A 30 -13.89 -11.55 -44.15
N TYR A 31 -14.84 -11.31 -43.26
CA TYR A 31 -15.16 -12.16 -42.13
C TYR A 31 -16.67 -12.27 -41.96
N GLU A 32 -17.16 -13.48 -41.75
CA GLU A 32 -18.58 -13.70 -41.46
C GLU A 32 -18.84 -13.68 -39.95
N HIS A 33 -19.36 -12.56 -39.47
CA HIS A 33 -19.64 -12.38 -38.05
C HIS A 33 -21.01 -12.98 -37.67
N PRO A 34 -21.11 -13.79 -36.59
CA PRO A 34 -22.34 -14.51 -36.24
C PRO A 34 -23.60 -13.66 -36.09
N GLN A 35 -23.45 -12.37 -35.77
CA GLN A 35 -24.57 -11.43 -35.55
C GLN A 35 -24.66 -10.32 -36.61
N LEU A 36 -23.55 -9.99 -37.28
CA LEU A 36 -23.48 -8.83 -38.18
C LEU A 36 -23.48 -9.24 -39.66
N GLY A 37 -23.33 -10.54 -39.94
CA GLY A 37 -23.09 -11.03 -41.30
C GLY A 37 -21.71 -10.62 -41.80
N LYS A 38 -21.61 -10.38 -43.11
CA LYS A 38 -20.37 -10.08 -43.80
C LYS A 38 -19.79 -8.73 -43.36
N VAL A 39 -18.62 -8.76 -42.74
CA VAL A 39 -17.84 -7.59 -42.33
C VAL A 39 -16.40 -7.72 -42.82
N GLU A 40 -15.61 -6.65 -42.71
CA GLU A 40 -14.17 -6.70 -42.92
C GLU A 40 -13.43 -6.47 -41.60
N ILE A 41 -12.33 -7.19 -41.40
CA ILE A 41 -11.46 -7.05 -40.23
C ILE A 41 -10.05 -6.77 -40.73
N GLY A 42 -9.37 -5.80 -40.12
CA GLY A 42 -8.01 -5.43 -40.48
C GLY A 42 -7.59 -4.11 -39.86
N GLY A 43 -6.54 -3.52 -40.43
CA GLY A 43 -5.94 -2.28 -39.98
C GLY A 43 -4.88 -2.47 -38.91
N TRP A 44 -4.58 -1.37 -38.21
CA TRP A 44 -3.53 -1.31 -37.19
C TRP A 44 -3.82 -2.22 -36.01
N ASN A 45 -2.81 -2.98 -35.59
CA ASN A 45 -2.79 -3.69 -34.32
C ASN A 45 -2.54 -2.69 -33.17
N ASN A 46 -3.58 -1.92 -32.84
CA ASN A 46 -3.51 -0.84 -31.87
C ASN A 46 -2.99 -1.27 -30.48
N MET A 47 -3.16 -2.54 -30.13
CA MET A 47 -2.71 -3.06 -28.83
C MET A 47 -1.18 -3.11 -28.73
N TYR A 48 -0.49 -3.48 -29.80
CA TYR A 48 0.96 -3.73 -29.81
C TYR A 48 1.77 -2.75 -30.68
N THR A 49 1.10 -1.74 -31.24
CA THR A 49 1.77 -0.61 -31.93
C THR A 49 1.62 0.72 -31.19
N TRP A 50 0.47 0.97 -30.54
CA TRP A 50 0.16 2.27 -29.93
C TRP A 50 0.02 2.24 -28.41
N ARG A 51 -0.37 1.10 -27.83
CA ARG A 51 -0.58 0.97 -26.38
C ARG A 51 0.57 0.28 -25.67
N ASN A 52 1.02 -0.84 -26.21
CA ASN A 52 2.12 -1.63 -25.67
C ASN A 52 3.20 -1.77 -26.73
N PRO A 53 4.47 -1.96 -26.32
CA PRO A 53 5.50 -2.40 -27.24
C PRO A 53 5.15 -3.81 -27.80
N PRO A 54 5.75 -4.21 -28.93
CA PRO A 54 5.63 -5.57 -29.46
C PRO A 54 6.19 -6.60 -28.47
N HIS A 55 5.70 -7.85 -28.54
CA HIS A 55 5.97 -8.89 -27.53
C HIS A 55 7.46 -9.08 -27.21
N HIS A 56 8.32 -9.04 -28.22
CA HIS A 56 9.76 -9.24 -28.04
C HIS A 56 10.47 -8.09 -27.28
N LEU A 57 9.87 -6.89 -27.22
CA LEU A 57 10.38 -5.75 -26.45
C LEU A 57 9.71 -5.58 -25.08
N MET A 58 8.59 -6.26 -24.82
CA MET A 58 7.84 -6.08 -23.57
C MET A 58 8.66 -6.39 -22.32
N GLY A 59 9.50 -7.42 -22.35
CA GLY A 59 10.35 -7.79 -21.22
C GLY A 59 11.29 -6.65 -20.84
N GLU A 60 12.05 -6.15 -21.82
CA GLU A 60 13.00 -5.06 -21.62
C GLU A 60 12.30 -3.76 -21.14
N GLU A 61 11.18 -3.39 -21.77
CA GLU A 61 10.44 -2.20 -21.35
C GLU A 61 9.82 -2.35 -19.95
N SER A 62 9.39 -3.57 -19.58
CA SER A 62 8.89 -3.85 -18.24
C SER A 62 10.02 -3.75 -17.21
N GLU A 63 11.18 -4.32 -17.50
CA GLU A 63 12.36 -4.29 -16.62
C GLU A 63 12.80 -2.87 -16.29
N ARG A 64 12.72 -1.93 -17.25
CA ARG A 64 13.02 -0.51 -16.99
C ARG A 64 12.07 0.14 -15.97
N ASN A 65 10.83 -0.34 -15.88
CA ASN A 65 9.82 0.17 -14.95
C ASN A 65 9.84 -0.52 -13.57
N VAL A 66 10.36 -1.75 -13.48
CA VAL A 66 10.39 -2.54 -12.23
C VAL A 66 11.12 -1.81 -11.08
N PRO A 67 12.32 -1.23 -11.26
CA PRO A 67 13.00 -0.51 -10.17
C PRO A 67 12.17 0.62 -9.58
N PHE A 68 11.42 1.35 -10.42
CA PHE A 68 10.53 2.42 -9.96
C PHE A 68 9.38 1.88 -9.12
N ALA A 69 8.71 0.81 -9.58
CA ALA A 69 7.63 0.17 -8.82
C ALA A 69 8.14 -0.39 -7.47
N LEU A 70 9.30 -1.04 -7.46
CA LEU A 70 9.93 -1.55 -6.23
C LEU A 70 10.35 -0.43 -5.29
N ALA A 71 10.88 0.68 -5.80
CA ALA A 71 11.21 1.85 -5.00
C ALA A 71 9.97 2.43 -4.32
N LEU A 72 8.87 2.58 -5.05
CA LEU A 72 7.59 3.00 -4.48
C LEU A 72 7.10 2.04 -3.38
N GLY A 73 7.19 0.72 -3.63
CA GLY A 73 6.83 -0.30 -2.64
C GLY A 73 7.64 -0.19 -1.35
N LYS A 74 8.96 0.00 -1.45
CA LYS A 74 9.86 0.20 -0.30
C LYS A 74 9.62 1.50 0.46
N MET A 75 8.97 2.47 -0.16
CA MET A 75 8.63 3.75 0.45
C MET A 75 7.26 3.73 1.13
N LEU A 76 6.47 2.66 0.98
CA LEU A 76 5.15 2.58 1.59
C LEU A 76 5.24 2.70 3.13
N PRO A 77 4.15 3.13 3.77
CA PRO A 77 4.02 3.05 5.22
C PRO A 77 4.09 1.59 5.65
N HIS A 78 4.66 1.33 6.81
CA HIS A 78 4.79 -0.01 7.36
C HIS A 78 4.64 0.08 8.88
N LEU A 79 3.69 -0.68 9.43
CA LEU A 79 3.49 -0.72 10.89
C LEU A 79 4.47 -1.69 11.52
N GLU A 80 5.02 -1.29 12.66
CA GLU A 80 5.80 -2.17 13.52
C GLU A 80 5.41 -1.95 15.00
N ILE A 81 5.55 -3.00 15.81
CA ILE A 81 5.37 -2.92 17.26
C ILE A 81 6.73 -2.57 17.84
N HIS A 82 6.91 -1.30 18.21
CA HIS A 82 8.12 -0.84 18.88
C HIS A 82 8.20 -1.36 20.33
N THR A 83 7.07 -1.40 21.03
CA THR A 83 7.01 -1.85 22.43
C THR A 83 5.69 -2.53 22.71
N LEU A 84 5.73 -3.67 23.40
CA LEU A 84 4.56 -4.36 23.92
C LEU A 84 4.93 -5.01 25.24
N ASP A 85 4.76 -4.25 26.32
CA ASP A 85 5.11 -4.70 27.67
C ASP A 85 3.85 -5.03 28.47
N VAL A 86 3.94 -6.09 29.27
CA VAL A 86 2.87 -6.51 30.19
C VAL A 86 3.43 -6.57 31.59
N GLU A 87 2.91 -5.74 32.47
CA GLU A 87 3.36 -5.65 33.86
C GLU A 87 2.21 -6.02 34.81
N LYS A 88 2.50 -6.87 35.80
CA LYS A 88 1.56 -7.17 36.87
C LYS A 88 1.56 -6.04 37.90
N VAL A 89 0.42 -5.37 38.06
CA VAL A 89 0.26 -4.26 39.02
C VAL A 89 -0.18 -4.79 40.39
N SER A 90 -1.08 -5.77 40.40
CA SER A 90 -1.58 -6.43 41.61
C SER A 90 -2.12 -7.82 41.27
N GLU A 91 -2.66 -8.53 42.25
CA GLU A 91 -3.26 -9.84 42.01
C GLU A 91 -4.43 -9.73 41.01
N GLY A 92 -4.32 -10.48 39.91
CA GLY A 92 -5.31 -10.48 38.84
C GLY A 92 -5.44 -9.17 38.07
N THR A 93 -4.51 -8.21 38.21
CA THR A 93 -4.54 -6.93 37.48
C THR A 93 -3.20 -6.66 36.79
N TYR A 94 -3.28 -6.33 35.50
CA TYR A 94 -2.14 -6.16 34.60
C TYR A 94 -2.24 -4.87 33.82
N THR A 95 -1.12 -4.21 33.58
CA THR A 95 -0.99 -3.10 32.64
C THR A 95 -0.33 -3.58 31.37
N ILE A 96 -0.89 -3.20 30.23
CA ILE A 96 -0.37 -3.50 28.89
C ILE A 96 0.02 -2.16 28.26
N ASN A 97 1.31 -1.98 27.99
CA ASN A 97 1.86 -0.79 27.36
C ASN A 97 2.24 -1.11 25.91
N LEU A 98 1.53 -0.50 24.96
CA LEU A 98 1.78 -0.66 23.54
C LEU A 98 2.31 0.64 22.93
N VAL A 99 3.40 0.52 22.18
CA VAL A 99 3.90 1.56 21.29
C VAL A 99 4.00 0.98 19.89
N VAL A 100 3.28 1.60 18.95
CA VAL A 100 3.29 1.24 17.53
C VAL A 100 3.99 2.35 16.77
N ASP A 101 4.82 1.99 15.82
CA ASP A 101 5.48 2.94 14.93
C ASP A 101 5.19 2.69 13.45
N ASN A 102 5.40 3.74 12.67
CA ASN A 102 5.53 3.66 11.23
C ASN A 102 7.02 3.84 10.88
N ASP A 103 7.70 2.75 10.55
CA ASP A 103 9.11 2.73 10.10
C ASP A 103 9.23 2.95 8.57
N GLY A 104 8.09 2.94 7.87
CA GLY A 104 7.96 3.28 6.46
C GLY A 104 8.40 4.71 6.11
N PHE A 105 8.58 4.96 4.81
CA PHE A 105 8.96 6.30 4.35
C PHE A 105 7.75 7.24 4.31
N PHE A 106 6.65 6.81 3.71
CA PHE A 106 5.42 7.58 3.65
C PHE A 106 4.64 7.53 4.97
N PRO A 107 3.84 8.58 5.26
CA PRO A 107 2.92 8.54 6.39
C PRO A 107 1.79 7.54 6.15
N THR A 108 1.15 7.09 7.22
CA THR A 108 -0.01 6.16 7.18
C THR A 108 -1.21 6.68 6.37
N TYR A 109 -1.24 7.97 6.02
CA TYR A 109 -2.23 8.58 5.13
C TYR A 109 -1.74 8.76 3.67
N THR A 110 -0.53 8.30 3.35
CA THR A 110 0.19 8.35 2.05
C THR A 110 0.42 9.76 1.47
N SER A 111 -0.58 10.64 1.48
CA SER A 111 -0.51 12.00 0.94
C SER A 111 -1.38 12.98 1.74
N ASN A 112 -0.94 14.24 1.84
CA ASN A 112 -1.70 15.29 2.52
C ASN A 112 -3.10 15.51 1.92
N GLN A 113 -3.29 15.23 0.63
CA GLN A 113 -4.61 15.30 -0.01
C GLN A 113 -5.53 14.17 0.47
N GLY A 114 -5.02 12.95 0.63
CA GLY A 114 -5.78 11.82 1.20
C GLY A 114 -6.24 12.12 2.63
N LYS A 115 -5.35 12.68 3.45
CA LYS A 115 -5.66 13.13 4.83
C LYS A 115 -6.74 14.21 4.84
N LYS A 116 -6.61 15.25 4.00
CA LYS A 116 -7.58 16.36 3.91
C LYS A 116 -8.97 15.91 3.47
N ARG A 117 -9.04 14.93 2.55
CA ARG A 117 -10.31 14.40 2.06
C ARG A 117 -10.97 13.42 3.03
N GLY A 118 -10.28 12.99 4.09
CA GLY A 118 -10.81 12.00 5.03
C GLY A 118 -11.06 10.63 4.40
N THR A 119 -10.40 10.32 3.27
CA THR A 119 -10.62 9.07 2.53
C THR A 119 -9.93 7.87 3.17
N MET A 120 -9.09 8.10 4.19
CA MET A 120 -8.33 7.07 4.88
C MET A 120 -8.64 7.09 6.35
N ARG A 121 -8.88 5.89 6.91
CA ARG A 121 -9.09 5.72 8.35
C ARG A 121 -7.74 5.80 9.10
N PRO A 122 -7.73 6.41 10.31
CA PRO A 122 -6.59 6.36 11.22
C PRO A 122 -6.15 4.94 11.59
N LEU A 123 -4.96 4.80 12.15
CA LEU A 123 -4.53 3.57 12.82
C LEU A 123 -5.52 3.23 13.93
N ARG A 124 -5.95 1.97 13.97
CA ARG A 124 -6.83 1.45 15.02
C ARG A 124 -6.14 0.34 15.79
N ALA A 125 -6.21 0.41 17.11
CA ALA A 125 -5.84 -0.65 18.02
C ALA A 125 -7.10 -1.29 18.59
N GLU A 126 -7.18 -2.61 18.54
CA GLU A 126 -8.24 -3.39 19.15
C GLU A 126 -7.63 -4.44 20.07
N LEU A 127 -8.06 -4.45 21.33
CA LEU A 127 -7.71 -5.47 22.31
C LEU A 127 -8.95 -6.32 22.56
N GLU A 128 -8.93 -7.55 22.05
CA GLU A 128 -9.94 -8.55 22.31
C GLU A 128 -9.56 -9.34 23.56
N ILE A 129 -10.50 -9.39 24.49
CA ILE A 129 -10.35 -10.08 25.77
C ILE A 129 -11.32 -11.26 25.83
N PRO A 130 -10.95 -12.39 26.43
CA PRO A 130 -11.83 -13.54 26.59
C PRO A 130 -12.92 -13.28 27.64
N GLU A 131 -13.94 -14.14 27.65
CA GLU A 131 -14.99 -14.09 28.67
C GLU A 131 -14.40 -14.27 30.07
N GLY A 132 -14.77 -13.39 31.00
CA GLY A 132 -14.22 -13.36 32.36
C GLY A 132 -13.02 -12.43 32.56
N ALA A 133 -12.46 -11.84 31.50
CA ALA A 133 -11.53 -10.73 31.59
C ALA A 133 -12.25 -9.37 31.49
N GLU A 134 -11.71 -8.34 32.13
CA GLU A 134 -12.29 -6.99 32.17
C GLU A 134 -11.23 -5.93 31.85
N ILE A 135 -11.52 -5.02 30.91
CA ILE A 135 -10.69 -3.81 30.72
C ILE A 135 -11.15 -2.75 31.72
N VAL A 136 -10.29 -2.46 32.70
CA VAL A 136 -10.53 -1.46 33.76
C VAL A 136 -10.16 -0.06 33.28
N ASN A 137 -9.09 0.06 32.49
CA ASN A 137 -8.64 1.31 31.89
C ASN A 137 -8.23 1.09 30.43
N GLY A 138 -8.47 2.08 29.58
CA GLY A 138 -8.33 2.01 28.13
C GLY A 138 -9.60 1.53 27.43
N ARG A 139 -9.68 1.75 26.12
CA ARG A 139 -10.81 1.29 25.30
C ARG A 139 -10.45 0.00 24.59
N ALA A 140 -11.40 -0.94 24.50
CA ALA A 140 -11.21 -2.17 23.72
C ALA A 140 -10.91 -1.88 22.24
N LYS A 141 -11.44 -0.78 21.69
CA LYS A 141 -11.12 -0.29 20.34
C LYS A 141 -10.81 1.20 20.40
N GLU A 142 -9.64 1.59 19.91
CA GLU A 142 -9.18 2.97 19.96
C GLU A 142 -8.53 3.39 18.64
N ASN A 143 -8.83 4.62 18.21
CA ASN A 143 -8.18 5.23 17.06
C ASN A 143 -6.93 5.98 17.56
N LEU A 144 -5.76 5.54 17.11
CA LEU A 144 -4.47 6.07 17.48
C LEU A 144 -3.99 7.23 16.58
N GLY A 145 -4.89 7.74 15.73
CA GLY A 145 -4.57 8.80 14.79
C GLY A 145 -3.76 8.31 13.59
N HIS A 146 -3.19 9.26 12.85
CA HIS A 146 -2.28 8.95 11.75
C HIS A 146 -0.84 9.12 12.21
N LEU A 147 0.00 8.15 11.86
CA LEU A 147 1.44 8.21 12.05
C LEU A 147 2.12 8.83 10.84
N GLU A 148 3.07 9.73 11.10
CA GLU A 148 3.99 10.25 10.09
C GLU A 148 5.00 9.17 9.65
N GLY A 149 5.63 9.36 8.49
CA GLY A 149 6.72 8.50 8.01
C GLY A 149 8.05 9.26 7.95
N ARG A 150 9.13 8.57 7.58
CA ARG A 150 10.47 9.19 7.46
C ARG A 150 10.49 10.41 6.52
N SER A 151 9.59 10.49 5.54
CA SER A 151 9.47 11.64 4.64
C SER A 151 9.23 12.96 5.36
N ASN A 152 8.57 12.93 6.53
CA ASN A 152 8.32 14.11 7.36
C ASN A 152 9.60 14.66 8.03
N LYS A 153 10.71 13.91 7.97
CA LYS A 153 11.96 14.20 8.69
C LYS A 153 13.14 14.53 7.78
N LEU A 154 12.94 14.61 6.46
CA LEU A 154 14.05 14.83 5.49
C LEU A 154 14.82 16.14 5.70
N GLY A 155 14.13 17.19 6.17
CA GLY A 155 14.74 18.50 6.42
C GLY A 155 15.25 18.71 7.85
N GLN A 156 15.27 17.67 8.69
CA GLN A 156 15.70 17.84 10.08
C GLN A 156 17.22 17.92 10.23
N THR A 157 17.65 18.88 11.03
CA THR A 157 19.05 19.04 11.44
C THR A 157 19.36 18.14 12.63
N PHE A 158 20.49 17.44 12.57
CA PHE A 158 20.97 16.49 13.59
C PHE A 158 21.11 17.07 15.02
N MET A 159 21.12 18.39 15.17
CA MET A 159 21.24 19.10 16.46
C MET A 159 19.89 19.38 17.12
N LEU A 160 18.77 19.13 16.45
CA LEU A 160 17.43 19.44 16.94
C LEU A 160 16.67 18.17 17.30
N ALA A 161 15.84 18.26 18.33
CA ALA A 161 14.98 17.15 18.73
C ALA A 161 13.97 16.83 17.62
N THR A 162 13.87 15.55 17.28
CA THR A 162 12.88 15.02 16.34
C THR A 162 11.58 14.69 17.08
N PRO A 163 10.42 15.21 16.65
CA PRO A 163 9.14 14.76 17.17
C PRO A 163 8.91 13.28 16.86
N THR A 164 8.34 12.53 17.80
CA THR A 164 7.96 11.11 17.65
C THR A 164 6.55 10.96 17.06
N ASP A 165 6.19 11.80 16.09
CA ASP A 165 4.88 11.80 15.40
C ASP A 165 4.68 10.59 14.46
N ASN A 166 5.73 9.77 14.30
CA ASN A 166 5.67 8.46 13.66
C ASN A 166 5.29 7.34 14.64
N ARG A 167 4.95 7.66 15.91
CA ARG A 167 4.57 6.69 16.94
C ARG A 167 3.24 7.03 17.57
N ALA A 168 2.51 6.00 17.98
CA ALA A 168 1.38 6.13 18.90
C ALA A 168 1.54 5.16 20.07
N ARG A 169 1.08 5.62 21.24
CA ARG A 169 1.09 4.84 22.48
C ARG A 169 -0.34 4.59 22.92
N GLN A 170 -0.61 3.37 23.35
CA GLN A 170 -1.86 2.97 23.96
C GLN A 170 -1.56 2.16 25.21
N GLU A 171 -2.32 2.42 26.29
CA GLU A 171 -2.17 1.70 27.54
C GLU A 171 -3.53 1.11 27.92
N TRP A 172 -3.51 -0.13 28.42
CA TRP A 172 -4.67 -0.78 29.01
C TRP A 172 -4.35 -1.27 30.41
N THR A 173 -5.35 -1.26 31.28
CA THR A 173 -5.32 -2.02 32.52
C THR A 173 -6.41 -3.09 32.44
N VAL A 174 -6.02 -4.35 32.59
CA VAL A 174 -6.91 -5.51 32.46
C VAL A 174 -6.94 -6.30 33.76
N LYS A 175 -8.13 -6.73 34.17
CA LYS A 175 -8.33 -7.73 35.21
C LYS A 175 -8.59 -9.09 34.58
N ALA A 176 -7.77 -10.07 34.93
CA ALA A 176 -7.89 -11.45 34.46
C ALA A 176 -6.98 -12.38 35.28
N THR A 177 -7.15 -13.69 35.12
CA THR A 177 -6.24 -14.67 35.73
C THR A 177 -4.89 -14.70 35.00
N ALA A 178 -3.80 -15.02 35.72
CA ALA A 178 -2.50 -15.28 35.10
C ALA A 178 -2.63 -16.37 34.02
N GLY A 179 -1.87 -16.23 32.93
CA GLY A 179 -1.94 -17.12 31.77
C GLY A 179 -3.10 -16.86 30.81
N THR A 180 -3.96 -15.88 31.09
CA THR A 180 -5.04 -15.49 30.15
C THR A 180 -4.43 -14.94 28.87
N LYS A 181 -4.98 -15.38 27.72
CA LYS A 181 -4.58 -14.96 26.38
C LYS A 181 -5.50 -13.85 25.90
N LEU A 182 -4.92 -12.72 25.50
CA LEU A 182 -5.61 -11.59 24.87
C LEU A 182 -5.16 -11.50 23.41
N GLN A 183 -6.02 -11.02 22.51
CA GLN A 183 -5.64 -10.79 21.11
C GLN A 183 -5.54 -9.29 20.84
N LEU A 184 -4.39 -8.85 20.34
CA LEU A 184 -4.14 -7.48 19.92
C LEU A 184 -4.18 -7.41 18.40
N HIS A 185 -5.00 -6.50 17.89
CA HIS A 185 -5.14 -6.21 16.47
C HIS A 185 -4.81 -4.74 16.20
N LEU A 186 -3.82 -4.53 15.36
CA LEU A 186 -3.45 -3.22 14.83
C LEU A 186 -3.81 -3.19 13.35
N THR A 187 -4.53 -2.16 12.91
CA THR A 187 -4.93 -2.05 11.51
C THR A 187 -4.76 -0.64 10.99
N SER A 188 -4.07 -0.51 9.85
CA SER A 188 -3.99 0.69 9.03
C SER A 188 -4.33 0.34 7.57
N GLU A 189 -5.18 1.15 6.94
CA GLU A 189 -5.57 0.92 5.54
C GLU A 189 -4.41 1.03 4.53
N ARG A 190 -3.29 1.64 4.94
CA ARG A 190 -2.12 1.87 4.06
C ARG A 190 -0.83 1.24 4.58
N ALA A 191 -0.73 0.97 5.87
CA ALA A 191 0.48 0.47 6.52
C ALA A 191 0.39 -1.01 6.93
N GLY A 192 -0.71 -1.69 6.57
CA GLY A 192 -0.92 -3.11 6.86
C GLY A 192 -1.62 -3.35 8.20
N ALA A 193 -1.55 -4.60 8.67
CA ALA A 193 -2.15 -5.03 9.91
C ALA A 193 -1.22 -5.97 10.68
N ILE A 194 -1.27 -5.91 12.00
CA ILE A 194 -0.53 -6.79 12.90
C ILE A 194 -1.53 -7.45 13.83
N HIS A 195 -1.43 -8.76 13.97
CA HIS A 195 -2.25 -9.57 14.88
C HIS A 195 -1.28 -10.31 15.79
N THR A 196 -1.38 -10.11 17.11
CA THR A 196 -0.49 -10.75 18.08
C THR A 196 -1.26 -11.20 19.31
N GLU A 197 -0.84 -12.33 19.89
CA GLU A 197 -1.37 -12.84 21.14
C GLU A 197 -0.53 -12.31 22.31
N ILE A 198 -1.21 -11.85 23.36
CA ILE A 198 -0.60 -11.40 24.61
C ILE A 198 -0.97 -12.40 25.70
N VAL A 199 0.02 -12.98 26.37
CA VAL A 199 -0.20 -13.87 27.52
C VAL A 199 0.11 -13.09 28.79
N LEU A 200 -0.86 -13.01 29.70
CA LEU A 200 -0.66 -12.34 30.98
C LEU A 200 0.26 -13.19 31.90
N PRO A 201 1.28 -12.58 32.53
CA PRO A 201 2.23 -13.30 33.39
C PRO A 201 1.65 -13.77 34.73
#